data_AF-A0A2S3W5I5-F1
#
_entry.id   AF-A0A2S3W5I5-F1
#
_cell.length_a   1.000
_cell.length_b   1.000
_cell.length_c   1.000
_cell.angle_alpha   90.00
_cell.angle_beta   90.00
_cell.angle_gamma   90.00
#
_symmetry.space_group_name_H-M   'P 1'
#
loop_
_entity.id
_entity.type
_entity.pdbx_description
1 polymer ?
#
loop_
_entity_poly.entity_id
_entity_poly.type
_entity_poly.pdbx_seq_one_letter_code
_entity_poly.pdbx_strand_id
1 'polypeptide(L)'
;MILLCLGTFSLAACSGKHEGAARYRTNCGICHHNGEGMKGEIPPLIGRIDLIGSSAEGRHYLADVLLNGLNGPLDIRSVHYNFSMPSFRTRLSDHEIASILTYLAARGDSPTPPVFTAEEIAAVRAHPIPTSAVAEERRRLDQIHRLP
;
A
#
# COMPACT_ATOMS: atom_id res chain seq x y z
N MET A 1 -4.61 21.68 49.44
CA MET A 1 -5.38 21.97 48.22
C MET A 1 -4.41 22.41 47.13
N ILE A 2 -3.69 21.46 46.52
CA ILE A 2 -2.89 21.70 45.31
C ILE A 2 -3.11 20.46 44.44
N LEU A 3 -3.99 20.64 43.45
CA LEU A 3 -4.31 19.67 42.41
C LEU A 3 -3.18 19.76 41.36
N LEU A 4 -2.30 18.76 41.27
CA LEU A 4 -1.38 18.65 40.13
C LEU A 4 -2.11 17.92 39.01
N CYS A 5 -2.62 18.68 38.03
CA CYS A 5 -3.08 18.15 36.75
C CYS A 5 -1.88 17.62 35.96
N LEU A 6 -1.74 16.30 35.91
CA LEU A 6 -0.90 15.60 34.93
C LEU A 6 -1.57 15.70 33.57
N GLY A 7 -1.22 16.72 32.80
CA GLY A 7 -1.58 16.82 31.38
C GLY A 7 -0.75 15.83 30.57
N THR A 8 -1.37 14.75 30.12
CA THR A 8 -0.79 13.82 29.13
C THR A 8 -0.86 14.48 27.75
N PHE A 9 0.24 15.08 27.33
CA PHE A 9 0.41 15.59 25.96
C PHE A 9 0.59 14.38 25.02
N SER A 10 -0.48 13.98 24.33
CA SER A 10 -0.40 12.92 23.30
C SER A 10 0.29 13.45 22.04
N LEU A 11 1.56 13.09 21.89
CA LEU A 11 2.40 13.34 20.71
C LEU A 11 2.27 12.22 19.64
N ALA A 12 1.09 11.66 19.44
CA ALA A 12 0.93 10.46 18.60
C ALA A 12 0.90 10.72 17.08
N ALA A 13 0.72 11.97 16.63
CA ALA A 13 0.42 12.24 15.23
C ALA A 13 1.65 12.28 14.28
N CYS A 14 2.87 12.48 14.79
CA CYS A 14 4.06 12.58 13.93
C CYS A 14 4.78 11.24 13.71
N SER A 15 4.66 10.25 14.58
CA SER A 15 5.44 9.00 14.46
C SER A 15 5.07 8.14 13.25
N GLY A 16 3.79 8.06 12.89
CA GLY A 16 3.32 7.15 11.83
C GLY A 16 3.87 7.45 10.43
N LYS A 17 4.04 8.74 10.08
CA LYS A 17 4.59 9.14 8.75
C LYS A 17 6.07 8.78 8.60
N HIS A 18 6.85 8.96 9.66
CA HIS A 18 8.28 8.63 9.65
C HIS A 18 8.51 7.12 9.59
N GLU A 19 7.65 6.34 10.25
CA GLU A 19 7.72 4.88 10.22
C GLU A 19 7.44 4.32 8.82
N GLY A 20 6.34 4.71 8.18
CA GLY A 20 5.99 4.24 6.83
C GLY A 20 7.07 4.54 5.79
N ALA A 21 7.67 5.74 5.84
CA ALA A 21 8.76 6.13 4.95
C ALA A 21 10.01 5.25 5.13
N ALA A 22 10.40 4.99 6.38
CA ALA A 22 11.55 4.12 6.67
C ALA A 22 11.31 2.69 6.19
N ARG A 23 10.14 2.13 6.47
CA ARG A 23 9.75 0.78 6.04
C ARG A 23 9.70 0.66 4.52
N TYR A 24 9.17 1.67 3.82
CA TYR A 24 9.16 1.71 2.37
C TYR A 24 10.59 1.66 1.80
N ARG A 25 11.52 2.49 2.30
CA ARG A 25 12.91 2.48 1.82
C ARG A 25 13.57 1.12 1.99
N THR A 26 13.38 0.47 3.14
CA THR A 26 14.00 -0.82 3.43
C THR A 26 13.42 -1.97 2.60
N ASN A 27 12.11 -1.98 2.36
CA ASN A 27 11.43 -3.15 1.81
C ASN A 27 11.04 -3.01 0.33
N CYS A 28 10.80 -1.79 -0.14
CA CYS A 28 10.20 -1.51 -1.45
C CYS A 28 11.14 -0.73 -2.35
N GLY A 29 11.97 0.14 -1.77
CA GLY A 29 12.82 1.09 -2.50
C GLY A 29 13.86 0.44 -3.41
N ILE A 30 14.28 -0.80 -3.14
CA ILE A 30 15.22 -1.53 -4.01
C ILE A 30 14.68 -1.77 -5.42
N CYS A 31 13.35 -1.91 -5.58
CA CYS A 31 12.71 -2.10 -6.88
C CYS A 31 11.96 -0.84 -7.31
N HIS A 32 11.14 -0.27 -6.41
CA HIS A 32 10.30 0.87 -6.73
C HIS A 32 11.02 2.22 -6.62
N HIS A 33 12.30 2.23 -6.23
CA HIS A 33 13.11 3.44 -6.06
C HIS A 33 12.42 4.41 -5.10
N ASN A 34 12.34 5.70 -5.43
CA ASN A 34 11.56 6.62 -4.61
C ASN A 34 10.05 6.45 -4.83
N GLY A 35 9.56 5.55 -5.68
CA GLY A 35 8.13 5.27 -5.92
C GLY A 35 7.71 5.49 -7.38
N GLU A 36 8.62 5.99 -8.20
CA GLU A 36 8.53 6.13 -9.66
C GLU A 36 8.65 4.79 -10.40
N GLY A 37 9.25 3.78 -9.78
CA GLY A 37 9.53 2.50 -10.45
C GLY A 37 10.49 2.67 -11.64
N MET A 38 10.41 1.73 -12.58
CA MET A 38 11.18 1.73 -13.83
C MET A 38 10.24 1.39 -14.98
N LYS A 39 10.04 2.31 -15.92
CA LYS A 39 9.07 2.16 -17.01
C LYS A 39 9.34 0.86 -17.81
N GLY A 40 8.33 0.00 -17.94
CA GLY A 40 8.41 -1.28 -18.64
C GLY A 40 8.92 -2.45 -17.79
N GLU A 41 9.47 -2.20 -16.60
CA GLU A 41 10.03 -3.23 -15.71
C GLU A 41 9.32 -3.27 -14.36
N ILE A 42 9.27 -2.14 -13.65
CA ILE A 42 8.67 -2.00 -12.32
C ILE A 42 7.62 -0.89 -12.35
N PRO A 43 6.34 -1.18 -12.06
CA PRO A 43 5.29 -0.16 -12.05
C PRO A 43 5.55 1.01 -11.07
N PRO A 44 5.13 2.23 -11.41
CA PRO A 44 5.08 3.34 -10.46
C PRO A 44 4.03 3.07 -9.38
N LEU A 45 4.27 3.65 -8.19
CA LEU A 45 3.37 3.63 -7.04
C LEU A 45 2.81 5.03 -6.74
N ILE A 46 3.64 6.06 -6.83
CA ILE A 46 3.24 7.45 -6.55
C ILE A 46 2.16 7.89 -7.54
N GLY A 47 1.12 8.57 -7.02
CA GLY A 47 -0.03 9.01 -7.80
C GLY A 47 -0.93 7.87 -8.28
N ARG A 48 -0.76 6.66 -7.71
CA ARG A 48 -1.62 5.50 -7.97
C ARG A 48 -2.20 4.92 -6.70
N ILE A 49 -1.42 4.83 -5.62
CA ILE A 49 -1.88 4.22 -4.36
C ILE A 49 -3.04 5.02 -3.73
N ASP A 50 -2.99 6.34 -3.81
CA ASP A 50 -4.06 7.23 -3.34
C ASP A 50 -5.36 7.06 -4.13
N LEU A 51 -5.25 6.89 -5.44
CA LEU A 51 -6.39 6.72 -6.34
C LEU A 51 -6.99 5.31 -6.22
N ILE A 52 -6.17 4.26 -6.25
CA ILE A 52 -6.61 2.87 -6.08
C ILE A 52 -7.26 2.71 -4.69
N GLY A 53 -6.61 3.22 -3.64
CA GLY A 53 -7.07 3.12 -2.25
C GLY A 53 -8.30 3.98 -1.90
N SER A 54 -8.91 4.68 -2.86
CA SER A 54 -10.10 5.50 -2.66
C SER A 54 -11.41 4.70 -2.61
N SER A 55 -11.38 3.42 -3.03
CA SER A 55 -12.50 2.47 -2.98
C SER A 55 -12.23 1.35 -1.97
N ALA A 56 -13.28 0.72 -1.43
CA ALA A 56 -13.10 -0.41 -0.49
C ALA A 56 -12.40 -1.59 -1.17
N GLU A 57 -12.77 -1.87 -2.42
CA GLU A 57 -12.21 -2.94 -3.25
C GLU A 57 -10.74 -2.65 -3.58
N GLY A 58 -10.39 -1.41 -3.91
CA GLY A 58 -9.02 -1.03 -4.17
C GLY A 58 -8.12 -1.07 -2.92
N ARG A 59 -8.67 -0.75 -1.74
CA ARG A 59 -7.95 -0.94 -0.48
C ARG A 59 -7.65 -2.40 -0.20
N HIS A 60 -8.63 -3.28 -0.43
CA HIS A 60 -8.47 -4.73 -0.31
C HIS A 60 -7.37 -5.23 -1.25
N TYR A 61 -7.45 -4.87 -2.53
CA TYR A 61 -6.47 -5.24 -3.54
C TYR A 61 -5.05 -4.80 -3.16
N LEU A 62 -4.86 -3.58 -2.65
CA LEU A 62 -3.55 -3.10 -2.22
C LEU A 62 -2.98 -3.92 -1.04
N ALA A 63 -3.83 -4.34 -0.11
CA ALA A 63 -3.42 -5.25 0.96
C ALA A 63 -3.04 -6.63 0.39
N ASP A 64 -3.84 -7.17 -0.53
CA ASP A 64 -3.57 -8.46 -1.18
C ASP A 64 -2.27 -8.47 -1.98
N VAL A 65 -1.91 -7.36 -2.65
CA VAL A 65 -0.61 -7.23 -3.32
C VAL A 65 0.56 -7.38 -2.35
N LEU A 66 0.51 -6.71 -1.19
CA LEU A 66 1.61 -6.81 -0.21
C LEU A 66 1.61 -8.19 0.49
N LEU A 67 0.44 -8.74 0.77
CA LEU A 67 0.30 -10.02 1.48
C LEU A 67 0.61 -11.21 0.57
N ASN A 68 0.20 -11.20 -0.68
CA ASN A 68 0.23 -12.39 -1.54
C ASN A 68 1.16 -12.23 -2.76
N GLY A 69 1.76 -11.05 -2.94
CA GLY A 69 2.58 -10.72 -4.09
C GLY A 69 1.74 -10.40 -5.32
N LEU A 70 2.40 -10.03 -6.42
CA LEU A 70 1.74 -9.76 -7.68
C LEU A 70 2.68 -10.07 -8.85
N ASN A 71 2.21 -10.84 -9.82
CA ASN A 71 2.97 -11.19 -11.00
C ASN A 71 2.27 -10.67 -12.26
N GLY A 72 3.07 -10.29 -13.26
CA GLY A 72 2.60 -9.96 -14.61
C GLY A 72 2.15 -11.20 -15.40
N PRO A 73 1.64 -11.01 -16.63
CA PRO A 73 1.62 -9.74 -17.38
C PRO A 73 0.50 -8.79 -16.94
N LEU A 74 0.80 -7.49 -16.92
CA LEU A 74 -0.16 -6.41 -16.68
C LEU A 74 0.16 -5.19 -17.54
N ASP A 75 -0.88 -4.54 -18.06
CA ASP A 75 -0.74 -3.24 -18.71
C ASP A 75 -1.11 -2.13 -17.73
N ILE A 76 -0.28 -1.09 -17.67
CA ILE A 76 -0.48 0.07 -16.79
C ILE A 76 -0.19 1.32 -17.63
N ARG A 77 -1.21 2.15 -17.86
CA ARG A 77 -1.14 3.32 -18.77
C ARG A 77 -0.57 2.97 -20.15
N SER A 78 -1.02 1.87 -20.75
CA SER A 78 -0.54 1.36 -22.04
C SER A 78 0.96 0.98 -22.07
N VAL A 79 1.60 0.83 -20.92
CA VAL A 79 2.94 0.26 -20.80
C VAL A 79 2.80 -1.16 -20.31
N HIS A 80 3.42 -2.09 -21.02
CA HIS A 80 3.44 -3.50 -20.66
C HIS A 80 4.45 -3.77 -19.55
N TYR A 81 4.03 -4.51 -18.53
CA TYR A 81 4.90 -4.96 -17.44
C TYR A 81 4.78 -6.48 -17.27
N ASN A 82 5.93 -7.15 -17.26
CA ASN A 82 6.04 -8.57 -16.94
C ASN A 82 7.02 -8.76 -15.77
N PHE A 83 6.49 -8.70 -14.56
CA PHE A 83 7.26 -8.59 -13.32
C PHE A 83 6.85 -9.67 -12.32
N SER A 84 7.61 -9.78 -11.23
CA SER A 84 7.28 -10.61 -10.08
C SER A 84 7.54 -9.83 -8.80
N MET A 85 6.48 -9.41 -8.11
CA MET A 85 6.54 -8.77 -6.79
C MET A 85 6.35 -9.85 -5.72
N PRO A 86 7.32 -10.04 -4.80
CA PRO A 86 7.24 -11.07 -3.77
C PRO A 86 6.17 -10.74 -2.72
N SER A 87 5.67 -11.78 -2.04
CA SER A 87 4.84 -11.63 -0.84
C SER A 87 5.65 -11.13 0.35
N PHE A 88 5.04 -10.27 1.16
CA PHE A 88 5.57 -9.77 2.43
C PHE A 88 4.84 -10.33 3.65
N ARG A 89 3.89 -11.26 3.47
CA ARG A 89 3.03 -11.80 4.54
C ARG A 89 3.80 -12.29 5.76
N THR A 90 4.91 -12.99 5.58
CA THR A 90 5.69 -13.50 6.73
C THR A 90 6.76 -12.55 7.23
N ARG A 91 7.00 -11.43 6.54
CA ARG A 91 8.09 -10.49 6.82
C ARG A 91 7.62 -9.20 7.47
N LEU A 92 6.40 -8.76 7.17
CA LEU A 92 5.83 -7.52 7.66
C LEU A 92 4.54 -7.77 8.44
N SER A 93 4.44 -7.12 9.59
CA SER A 93 3.22 -7.04 10.40
C SER A 93 2.13 -6.22 9.70
N ASP A 94 0.90 -6.32 10.19
CA ASP A 94 -0.25 -5.56 9.68
C ASP A 94 -0.04 -4.05 9.82
N HIS A 95 0.53 -3.62 10.94
CA HIS A 95 0.88 -2.22 11.18
C HIS A 95 1.94 -1.71 10.18
N GLU A 96 2.96 -2.51 9.89
CA GLU A 96 4.00 -2.14 8.93
C GLU A 96 3.44 -2.02 7.50
N ILE A 97 2.57 -2.94 7.08
CA ILE A 97 1.91 -2.87 5.77
C ILE A 97 1.01 -1.63 5.70
N ALA A 98 0.17 -1.39 6.71
CA ALA A 98 -0.72 -0.25 6.78
C ALA A 98 0.04 1.10 6.74
N SER A 99 1.15 1.20 7.46
CA SER A 99 1.99 2.41 7.46
C SER A 99 2.69 2.65 6.12
N ILE A 100 3.15 1.60 5.42
CA ILE A 100 3.70 1.74 4.05
C ILE A 100 2.63 2.24 3.08
N LEU A 101 1.43 1.63 3.08
CA LEU A 101 0.34 2.04 2.19
C LEU A 101 -0.12 3.47 2.47
N THR A 102 -0.23 3.85 3.74
CA THR A 102 -0.55 5.21 4.16
C THR A 102 0.52 6.21 3.71
N TYR A 103 1.80 5.85 3.86
CA TYR A 103 2.91 6.67 3.38
C TYR A 103 2.87 6.88 1.86
N LEU A 104 2.58 5.83 1.08
CA LEU A 104 2.47 5.92 -0.37
C LEU A 104 1.25 6.71 -0.83
N ALA A 105 0.09 6.52 -0.19
CA ALA A 105 -1.12 7.28 -0.47
C ALA A 105 -0.92 8.78 -0.23
N ALA A 106 -0.22 9.17 0.84
CA ALA A 106 0.08 10.58 1.14
C ALA A 106 1.02 11.26 0.12
N ARG A 107 1.56 10.51 -0.86
CA ARG A 107 2.48 11.03 -1.89
C ARG A 107 1.82 11.20 -3.25
N GLY A 108 0.56 10.79 -3.40
CA GLY A 108 -0.24 11.19 -4.54
C GLY A 108 -0.85 12.59 -4.35
N ASP A 109 -1.72 12.96 -5.28
CA ASP A 109 -2.31 14.30 -5.35
C ASP A 109 -3.77 14.34 -4.84
N SER A 110 -4.29 13.20 -4.35
CA SER A 110 -5.63 13.16 -3.75
C SER A 110 -5.76 14.18 -2.60
N PRO A 111 -6.79 15.04 -2.59
CA PRO A 111 -7.00 16.03 -1.52
C PRO A 111 -7.18 15.40 -0.13
N THR A 112 -7.72 14.19 -0.09
CA THR A 112 -7.94 13.40 1.13
C THR A 112 -7.34 12.01 0.90
N PRO A 113 -6.01 11.87 1.02
CA PRO A 113 -5.36 10.60 0.76
C PRO A 113 -5.83 9.55 1.78
N PRO A 114 -6.11 8.31 1.33
CA PRO A 114 -6.53 7.24 2.23
C PRO A 114 -5.51 6.95 3.32
N VAL A 115 -5.98 6.73 4.54
CA VAL A 115 -5.20 6.19 5.66
C VAL A 115 -5.58 4.74 5.84
N PHE A 116 -4.61 3.83 5.86
CA PHE A 116 -4.81 2.39 6.05
C PHE A 116 -4.59 2.01 7.51
N THR A 117 -5.37 1.05 8.02
CA THR A 117 -5.27 0.57 9.41
C THR A 117 -4.77 -0.87 9.47
N ALA A 118 -4.21 -1.25 10.63
CA ALA A 118 -3.75 -2.62 10.84
C ALA A 118 -4.91 -3.63 10.79
N GLU A 119 -6.10 -3.24 11.24
CA GLU A 119 -7.30 -4.08 11.24
C GLU A 119 -7.75 -4.44 9.82
N GLU A 120 -7.65 -3.50 8.88
CA GLU A 120 -7.94 -3.76 7.47
C GLU A 120 -6.97 -4.79 6.90
N ILE A 121 -5.67 -4.64 7.17
CA ILE A 121 -4.66 -5.59 6.69
C ILE A 121 -4.86 -6.96 7.35
N ALA A 122 -5.18 -7.01 8.65
CA ALA A 122 -5.42 -8.25 9.37
C ALA A 122 -6.63 -9.01 8.80
N ALA A 123 -7.70 -8.30 8.43
CA ALA A 123 -8.89 -8.90 7.82
C ALA A 123 -8.57 -9.56 6.47
N VAL A 124 -7.78 -8.91 5.62
CA VAL A 124 -7.31 -9.48 4.35
C VAL A 124 -6.34 -10.64 4.61
N ARG A 125 -5.40 -10.47 5.54
CA ARG A 125 -4.42 -11.50 5.91
C ARG A 125 -5.10 -12.80 6.34
N ALA A 126 -6.23 -12.77 7.03
CA ALA A 126 -6.95 -13.98 7.45
C ALA A 126 -7.40 -14.87 6.26
N HIS A 127 -7.40 -14.35 5.03
CA HIS A 127 -7.91 -15.03 3.84
C HIS A 127 -6.83 -15.07 2.71
N PRO A 128 -5.79 -15.90 2.84
CA PRO A 128 -4.72 -15.97 1.83
C PRO A 128 -5.26 -16.44 0.47
N ILE A 129 -4.80 -15.79 -0.60
CA ILE A 129 -5.09 -16.15 -1.98
C ILE A 129 -3.80 -16.41 -2.76
N PRO A 130 -3.81 -17.23 -3.82
CA PRO A 130 -2.64 -17.39 -4.67
C PRO A 130 -2.35 -16.09 -5.44
N THR A 131 -1.08 -15.82 -5.74
CA THR A 131 -0.65 -14.62 -6.49
C THR A 131 -1.38 -14.45 -7.84
N SER A 132 -1.78 -15.55 -8.50
CA SER A 132 -2.58 -15.51 -9.72
C SER A 132 -3.98 -14.92 -9.52
N ALA A 133 -4.58 -15.11 -8.34
CA ALA A 133 -5.87 -14.52 -7.98
C ALA A 133 -5.74 -13.01 -7.74
N VAL A 134 -4.62 -12.52 -7.19
CA VAL A 134 -4.35 -11.08 -7.06
C VAL A 134 -4.28 -10.41 -8.44
N ALA A 135 -3.67 -11.07 -9.42
CA ALA A 135 -3.63 -10.56 -10.80
C ALA A 135 -5.03 -10.53 -11.45
N GLU A 136 -5.90 -11.48 -11.13
CA GLU A 136 -7.30 -11.48 -11.58
C GLU A 136 -8.13 -10.40 -10.88
N GLU A 137 -7.95 -10.22 -9.58
CA GLU A 137 -8.54 -9.13 -8.80
C GLU A 137 -8.18 -7.77 -9.42
N ARG A 138 -6.89 -7.57 -9.76
CA ARG A 138 -6.43 -6.37 -10.45
C ARG A 138 -7.18 -6.12 -11.76
N ARG A 139 -7.33 -7.15 -12.61
CA ARG A 139 -8.03 -7.03 -13.90
C ARG A 139 -9.50 -6.67 -13.70
N ARG A 140 -10.17 -7.29 -12.73
CA ARG A 140 -11.56 -6.98 -12.37
C ARG A 140 -11.69 -5.54 -11.88
N LEU A 141 -10.81 -5.11 -10.98
CA LEU A 141 -10.81 -3.77 -10.42
C LEU A 141 -10.58 -2.71 -11.50
N ASP A 142 -9.74 -3.00 -12.49
CA ASP A 142 -9.52 -2.14 -13.66
C ASP A 142 -10.76 -1.96 -14.54
N GLN A 143 -11.56 -3.02 -14.72
CA GLN A 143 -12.82 -2.94 -15.47
C GLN A 143 -13.86 -2.04 -14.77
N ILE A 144 -13.85 -2.02 -13.43
CA ILE A 144 -14.83 -1.29 -12.62
C ILE A 144 -14.41 0.17 -12.43
N HIS A 145 -13.15 0.40 -12.04
CA HIS A 145 -12.67 1.71 -11.62
C HIS A 145 -11.77 2.41 -12.64
N ARG A 146 -11.32 1.73 -13.70
CA ARG A 146 -10.32 2.22 -14.66
C ARG A 146 -9.07 2.70 -13.93
N LEU A 147 -8.28 1.75 -13.47
CA LEU A 147 -7.17 2.06 -12.58
C LEU A 147 -6.13 2.94 -13.28
N PRO A 148 -5.49 3.85 -12.53
CA PRO A 148 -4.47 4.73 -13.07
C PRO A 148 -3.21 3.98 -13.47
#